data_AF-A0A0F9FVH3-F1
#
_entry.id   AF-A0A0F9FVH3-F1
#
_cell.length_a   1.000
_cell.length_b   1.000
_cell.length_c   1.000
_cell.angle_alpha   90.00
_cell.angle_beta   90.00
_cell.angle_gamma   90.00
#
_symmetry.space_group_name_H-M   'P 1'
#
loop_
_entity.id
_entity.type
_entity.pdbx_description
1 polymer ?
#
loop_
_entity_poly.entity_id
_entity_poly.type
_entity_poly.pdbx_seq_one_letter_code
_entity_poly.pdbx_strand_id
1 'polypeptide(L)'
;MKKFIIGLLLLALVMCGLTAQTVYYTDQATISWDAVTELTDDGPVVGVVEYEVYRTPYPVMDGQNPAAHTLEGTVSSTALDVNLPNDGVSYAYGVRTKLTTDGGATVLYSNLNWSDVNGLSTPDPFLYRHPATVSPKAPQGLAGN
;
A
#
# COMPACT_ATOMS: atom_id res chain seq x y z
N MET A 1 -15.08 27.43 49.33
CA MET A 1 -14.51 27.82 48.02
C MET A 1 -13.39 26.89 47.54
N LYS A 2 -12.31 26.65 48.30
CA LYS A 2 -11.21 25.73 47.89
C LYS A 2 -11.67 24.32 47.48
N LYS A 3 -12.59 23.70 48.24
CA LYS A 3 -13.11 22.34 47.93
C LYS A 3 -13.90 22.29 46.61
N PHE A 4 -14.55 23.39 46.23
CA PHE A 4 -15.33 23.50 45.01
C PHE A 4 -14.42 23.62 43.78
N ILE A 5 -13.32 24.39 43.91
CA ILE A 5 -12.30 24.54 42.86
C ILE A 5 -11.59 23.22 42.59
N ILE A 6 -11.25 22.47 43.65
CA ILE A 6 -10.63 21.15 43.54
C ILE A 6 -11.57 20.15 42.83
N GLY A 7 -12.86 20.17 43.18
CA GLY A 7 -13.87 19.35 42.50
C GLY A 7 -13.99 19.68 41.01
N LEU A 8 -13.94 20.96 40.65
CA LEU A 8 -14.01 21.40 39.25
C LEU A 8 -12.76 20.97 38.45
N LEU A 9 -11.58 21.06 39.06
CA LEU A 9 -10.31 20.62 38.46
C LEU A 9 -10.26 19.10 38.25
N LEU A 10 -10.76 18.33 39.20
CA LEU A 10 -10.86 16.87 39.08
C LEU A 10 -11.85 16.48 37.98
N LEU A 11 -12.99 17.16 37.88
CA LEU A 11 -13.98 16.90 36.83
C LEU A 11 -13.41 17.22 35.43
N ALA A 12 -12.66 18.31 35.30
CA ALA A 12 -11.97 18.63 34.05
C ALA A 12 -10.92 17.57 33.68
N LEU A 13 -10.16 17.06 34.66
CA LEU A 13 -9.19 15.98 34.44
C LEU A 13 -9.86 14.68 33.98
N VAL A 14 -11.01 14.32 34.58
CA VAL A 14 -11.79 13.14 34.18
C VAL A 14 -12.31 13.31 32.75
N MET A 15 -12.80 14.49 32.38
CA MET A 15 -13.26 14.75 31.01
C MET A 15 -12.12 14.71 29.98
N CYS A 16 -10.91 15.16 30.34
CA CYS A 16 -9.72 15.01 29.48
C CYS A 16 -9.23 13.55 29.40
N GLY A 17 -9.43 12.74 30.44
CA GLY A 17 -9.08 11.31 30.42
C GLY A 17 -10.03 10.43 29.61
N LEU A 18 -11.23 10.92 29.29
CA LEU A 18 -12.25 10.19 28.51
C LEU A 18 -12.08 10.35 26.98
N THR A 19 -11.22 11.26 26.52
CA THR A 19 -10.85 11.32 25.11
C THR A 19 -9.80 10.24 24.84
N ALA A 20 -10.25 8.99 24.69
CA ALA A 20 -9.43 7.92 24.16
C ALA A 20 -8.90 8.37 22.79
N GLN A 21 -7.59 8.53 22.65
CA GLN A 21 -6.97 8.70 21.34
C GLN A 21 -7.15 7.39 20.58
N THR A 22 -7.98 7.41 19.55
CA THR A 22 -8.03 6.32 18.58
C THR A 22 -6.78 6.44 17.71
N VAL A 23 -5.80 5.57 17.95
CA VAL A 23 -4.62 5.44 17.09
C VAL A 23 -5.00 4.59 15.90
N TYR A 24 -5.04 5.19 14.71
CA TYR A 24 -5.15 4.46 13.46
C TYR A 24 -3.74 4.03 13.04
N TYR A 25 -3.46 2.74 13.11
CA TYR A 25 -2.26 2.18 12.49
C TYR A 25 -2.56 2.00 11.00
N THR A 26 -1.73 2.61 10.16
CA THR A 26 -1.74 2.34 8.73
C THR A 26 -0.60 1.38 8.46
N ASP A 27 -0.95 0.17 8.04
CA ASP A 27 0.05 -0.78 7.55
C ASP A 27 0.60 -0.21 6.24
N GLN A 28 1.90 0.01 6.18
CA GLN A 28 2.59 0.47 4.99
C GLN A 28 3.46 -0.65 4.44
N ALA A 29 3.48 -0.76 3.13
CA ALA A 29 4.38 -1.66 2.41
C ALA A 29 5.03 -0.91 1.25
N THR A 30 6.27 -1.26 0.96
CA THR A 30 6.96 -0.80 -0.25
C THR A 30 6.86 -1.89 -1.30
N ILE A 31 6.27 -1.56 -2.44
CA ILE A 31 6.25 -2.43 -3.62
C ILE A 31 7.47 -2.05 -4.45
N SER A 32 8.23 -3.03 -4.92
CA SER A 32 9.42 -2.82 -5.76
C SER A 32 9.42 -3.78 -6.94
N TRP A 33 9.99 -3.34 -8.05
CA TRP A 33 10.07 -4.09 -9.30
C TRP A 33 11.36 -3.73 -10.05
N ASP A 34 11.68 -4.49 -11.09
CA ASP A 34 12.81 -4.16 -11.95
C ASP A 34 12.48 -3.04 -12.92
N ALA A 35 13.49 -2.21 -13.22
CA ALA A 35 13.37 -1.25 -14.30
C ALA A 35 13.15 -1.97 -15.63
N VAL A 36 12.20 -1.50 -16.42
CA VAL A 36 12.04 -1.99 -17.79
C VAL A 36 13.10 -1.37 -18.68
N THR A 37 13.97 -2.22 -19.23
CA THR A 37 15.08 -1.81 -20.10
C THR A 37 14.76 -1.96 -21.60
N GLU A 38 13.72 -2.72 -21.94
CA GLU A 38 13.31 -3.08 -23.31
C GLU A 38 11.79 -3.13 -23.37
N LEU A 39 11.15 -2.49 -24.38
CA LEU A 39 9.68 -2.46 -24.47
C LEU A 39 9.08 -3.20 -25.66
N THR A 40 9.83 -3.43 -26.73
CA THR A 40 9.52 -4.29 -27.88
C THR A 40 10.68 -4.12 -28.87
N ASP A 41 11.16 -5.21 -29.47
CA ASP A 41 12.24 -5.28 -30.47
C ASP A 41 13.70 -5.19 -29.98
N ASP A 42 14.02 -5.69 -28.77
CA ASP A 42 15.40 -5.77 -28.22
C ASP A 42 16.19 -4.44 -28.26
N GLY A 43 15.48 -3.32 -28.47
CA GLY A 43 16.04 -1.98 -28.55
C GLY A 43 15.96 -1.28 -27.20
N PRO A 44 16.90 -0.35 -26.90
CA PRO A 44 16.85 0.42 -25.67
C PRO A 44 15.57 1.25 -25.61
N VAL A 45 14.97 1.36 -24.43
CA VAL A 45 13.82 2.24 -24.20
C VAL A 45 14.25 3.70 -24.42
N VAL A 46 13.66 4.35 -25.42
CA VAL A 46 13.87 5.78 -25.71
C VAL A 46 12.55 6.53 -25.45
N GLY A 47 12.46 7.18 -24.29
CA GLY A 47 11.28 7.96 -23.90
C GLY A 47 11.19 8.19 -22.39
N VAL A 48 10.07 8.76 -21.94
CA VAL A 48 9.77 8.90 -20.50
C VAL A 48 9.06 7.63 -20.04
N VAL A 49 9.65 6.97 -19.03
CA VAL A 49 9.11 5.76 -18.42
C VAL A 49 8.44 6.11 -17.10
N GLU A 50 7.19 5.68 -16.98
CA GLU A 50 6.42 5.70 -15.74
C GLU A 50 5.88 4.28 -15.47
N TYR A 51 5.57 4.01 -14.22
CA TYR A 51 5.00 2.75 -13.76
C TYR A 51 3.68 3.04 -13.08
N GLU A 52 2.64 2.36 -13.54
CA GLU A 52 1.33 2.39 -12.90
C GLU A 52 1.18 1.15 -12.03
N VAL A 53 0.92 1.39 -10.75
CA VAL A 53 0.80 0.34 -9.74
C VAL A 53 -0.66 0.19 -9.34
N TYR A 54 -1.17 -1.02 -9.44
CA TYR A 54 -2.56 -1.38 -9.21
C TYR A 54 -2.68 -2.33 -8.03
N ARG A 55 -3.76 -2.17 -7.27
CA ARG A 55 -4.22 -3.08 -6.24
C ARG A 55 -5.51 -3.75 -6.68
N THR A 56 -5.61 -5.05 -6.42
CA THR A 56 -6.85 -5.82 -6.61
C THR A 56 -7.04 -6.83 -5.47
N PRO A 57 -8.27 -7.11 -5.04
CA PRO A 57 -8.54 -8.26 -4.17
C PRO A 57 -8.05 -9.56 -4.83
N TYR A 58 -7.51 -10.47 -4.03
CA TYR A 58 -7.09 -11.79 -4.46
C TYR A 58 -8.26 -12.80 -4.38
N PRO A 59 -8.44 -13.71 -5.36
CA PRO A 59 -7.63 -13.91 -6.57
C PRO A 59 -7.83 -12.83 -7.64
N VAL A 60 -6.78 -12.59 -8.44
CA VAL A 60 -6.84 -11.62 -9.55
C VAL A 60 -7.85 -12.10 -10.59
N MET A 61 -8.90 -11.32 -10.80
CA MET A 61 -9.90 -11.52 -11.84
C MET A 61 -9.76 -10.41 -12.89
N ASP A 62 -9.85 -10.74 -14.17
CA ASP A 62 -9.71 -9.78 -15.28
C ASP A 62 -8.37 -9.00 -15.24
N GLY A 63 -7.27 -9.68 -14.88
CA GLY A 63 -5.98 -9.07 -14.53
C GLY A 63 -5.30 -8.22 -15.61
N GLN A 64 -5.80 -8.18 -16.84
CA GLN A 64 -5.25 -7.32 -17.89
C GLN A 64 -6.12 -6.09 -18.17
N ASN A 65 -7.25 -5.92 -17.46
CA ASN A 65 -8.12 -4.77 -17.57
C ASN A 65 -7.83 -3.78 -16.41
N PRO A 66 -7.07 -2.69 -16.64
CA PRO A 66 -6.69 -1.76 -15.58
C PRO A 66 -7.89 -1.10 -14.89
N ALA A 67 -9.01 -0.95 -15.61
CA ALA A 67 -10.22 -0.35 -15.07
C ALA A 67 -10.94 -1.25 -14.04
N ALA A 68 -10.61 -2.54 -13.99
CA ALA A 68 -11.10 -3.47 -12.98
C ALA A 68 -10.33 -3.37 -11.64
N HIS A 69 -9.25 -2.57 -11.57
CA HIS A 69 -8.34 -2.51 -10.44
C HIS A 69 -8.21 -1.09 -9.88
N THR A 70 -7.77 -0.99 -8.62
CA THR A 70 -7.53 0.31 -7.98
C THR A 70 -6.13 0.80 -8.32
N LEU A 71 -5.99 1.97 -8.94
CA LEU A 71 -4.68 2.61 -9.11
C LEU A 71 -4.18 3.16 -7.76
N GLU A 72 -3.02 2.69 -7.31
CA GLU A 72 -2.33 3.18 -6.11
C GLU A 72 -1.45 4.37 -6.42
N GLY A 73 -0.83 4.38 -7.60
CA GLY A 73 -0.01 5.50 -8.03
C GLY A 73 0.64 5.31 -9.39
N THR A 74 1.16 6.42 -9.91
CA THR A 74 2.01 6.49 -11.10
C THR A 74 3.34 7.11 -10.71
N VAL A 75 4.44 6.38 -10.89
CA VAL A 75 5.78 6.80 -10.46
C VAL A 75 6.84 6.52 -11.52
N SER A 76 7.92 7.30 -11.55
CA SER A 76 9.10 7.02 -12.39
C SER A 76 10.17 6.19 -11.67
N SER A 77 10.03 5.99 -10.36
CA SER A 77 10.88 5.10 -9.56
C SER A 77 10.49 3.63 -9.72
N THR A 78 11.40 2.73 -9.41
CA THR A 78 11.16 1.27 -9.38
C THR A 78 10.56 0.78 -8.07
N ALA A 79 9.97 1.70 -7.29
CA ALA A 79 9.32 1.41 -6.03
C ALA A 79 8.21 2.42 -5.73
N LEU A 80 7.19 1.96 -5.00
CA LEU A 80 6.08 2.76 -4.50
C LEU A 80 5.72 2.31 -3.07
N ASP A 81 5.64 3.27 -2.16
CA ASP A 81 5.05 3.05 -0.83
C ASP A 81 3.53 3.10 -0.92
N VAL A 82 2.86 2.06 -0.43
CA VAL A 82 1.39 1.95 -0.41
C VAL A 82 0.87 1.81 1.01
N ASN A 83 -0.32 2.36 1.23
CA ASN A 83 -1.06 2.15 2.47
C ASN A 83 -2.00 0.96 2.27
N LEU A 84 -1.80 -0.08 3.07
CA LEU A 84 -2.61 -1.29 3.05
C LEU A 84 -3.91 -1.06 3.82
N PRO A 85 -5.08 -1.35 3.22
CA PRO A 85 -6.34 -1.36 3.93
C PRO A 85 -6.32 -2.42 5.03
N ASN A 86 -6.69 -2.05 6.26
CA ASN A 86 -6.92 -3.01 7.34
C ASN A 86 -8.38 -3.45 7.33
N ASP A 87 -8.78 -4.19 6.31
CA ASP A 87 -10.15 -4.68 6.07
C ASP A 87 -10.25 -6.21 6.07
N GLY A 88 -9.15 -6.91 6.33
CA GLY A 88 -9.09 -8.38 6.30
C GLY A 88 -9.10 -9.00 4.91
N VAL A 89 -9.02 -8.21 3.84
CA VAL A 89 -8.95 -8.67 2.46
C VAL A 89 -7.49 -8.93 2.08
N SER A 90 -7.24 -10.03 1.37
CA SER A 90 -5.94 -10.28 0.76
C SER A 90 -5.88 -9.57 -0.59
N TYR A 91 -4.79 -8.85 -0.83
CA TYR A 91 -4.59 -8.06 -2.05
C TYR A 91 -3.41 -8.60 -2.86
N ALA A 92 -3.54 -8.51 -4.18
CA ALA A 92 -2.45 -8.65 -5.13
C ALA A 92 -2.13 -7.29 -5.73
N TYR A 93 -0.85 -7.09 -6.06
CA TYR A 93 -0.36 -5.86 -6.66
C TYR A 93 0.18 -6.13 -8.05
N GLY A 94 -0.21 -5.27 -8.98
CA GLY A 94 0.14 -5.35 -10.38
C GLY A 94 0.88 -4.11 -10.82
N VAL A 95 1.94 -4.27 -11.61
CA VAL A 95 2.68 -3.15 -12.18
C VAL A 95 2.61 -3.25 -13.70
N ARG A 96 2.35 -2.13 -14.36
CA ARG A 96 2.58 -2.00 -15.81
C ARG A 96 3.42 -0.77 -16.11
N THR A 97 4.18 -0.87 -17.18
CA THR A 97 5.00 0.22 -17.67
C THR A 97 4.18 1.06 -18.63
N LYS A 98 4.30 2.37 -18.49
CA LYS A 98 3.78 3.40 -19.38
C LYS A 98 4.96 4.12 -20.00
N LEU A 99 5.16 3.91 -21.29
CA LEU A 99 6.19 4.59 -22.06
C LEU A 99 5.55 5.72 -22.86
N THR A 100 6.06 6.94 -22.68
CA THR A 100 5.68 8.10 -23.49
C THR A 100 6.82 8.46 -24.43
N THR A 101 6.57 8.41 -25.74
CA THR A 101 7.54 8.75 -26.80
C THR A 101 7.13 10.01 -27.56
N ASP A 102 8.01 10.48 -28.46
CA ASP A 102 7.74 11.57 -29.41
C ASP A 102 7.24 12.86 -28.75
N GLY A 103 7.79 13.19 -27.58
CA GLY A 103 7.42 14.40 -26.83
C GLY A 103 5.99 14.39 -26.29
N GLY A 104 5.37 13.22 -26.13
CA GLY A 104 4.01 13.08 -25.59
C GLY A 104 2.96 12.60 -26.60
N ALA A 105 3.32 12.45 -27.88
CA ALA A 105 2.37 12.11 -28.93
C ALA A 105 1.93 10.63 -28.90
N THR A 106 2.79 9.75 -28.39
CA THR A 106 2.55 8.30 -28.36
C THR A 106 2.70 7.79 -26.93
N VAL A 107 1.73 7.01 -26.46
CA VAL A 107 1.77 6.34 -25.16
C VAL A 107 1.57 4.85 -25.38
N LEU A 108 2.53 4.06 -24.92
CA LEU A 108 2.52 2.60 -24.96
C LEU A 108 2.42 2.04 -23.56
N TYR A 109 1.67 0.96 -23.40
CA TYR A 109 1.50 0.26 -22.14
C TYR A 109 1.97 -1.18 -22.27
N SER A 110 2.71 -1.67 -21.27
CA SER A 110 2.96 -3.10 -21.12
C SER A 110 1.72 -3.82 -20.58
N ASN A 111 1.74 -5.16 -20.67
CA ASN A 111 0.84 -5.99 -19.86
C ASN A 111 1.07 -5.73 -18.37
N LEU A 112 0.03 -5.98 -17.57
CA LEU A 112 0.12 -5.98 -16.11
C LEU A 112 0.84 -7.25 -15.65
N ASN A 113 1.87 -7.05 -14.83
CA ASN A 113 2.56 -8.14 -14.15
C ASN A 113 2.16 -8.15 -12.67
N TRP A 114 1.65 -9.29 -12.20
CA TRP A 114 1.03 -9.43 -10.89
C TRP A 114 1.91 -10.20 -9.91
N SER A 115 1.82 -9.81 -8.64
CA SER A 115 2.48 -10.47 -7.51
C SER A 115 1.96 -11.88 -7.20
N ASP A 116 0.92 -12.37 -7.89
CA ASP A 116 0.30 -13.67 -7.63
C ASP A 116 0.73 -14.79 -8.58
N VAL A 117 1.51 -14.47 -9.61
CA VAL A 117 2.07 -15.44 -10.56
C VAL A 117 3.48 -15.80 -10.10
N ASN A 118 3.74 -17.10 -9.87
CA ASN A 118 5.11 -17.61 -9.62
C ASN A 118 5.99 -17.23 -10.82
N GLY A 119 6.88 -16.26 -10.61
CA GLY A 119 7.76 -15.71 -11.62
C GLY A 119 8.78 -16.74 -12.09
N LEU A 120 8.56 -17.32 -13.28
CA LEU A 120 9.64 -17.95 -14.04
C LEU A 120 10.49 -16.93 -14.82
N SER A 121 10.21 -15.62 -14.69
CA SER A 121 10.94 -14.58 -15.43
C SER A 121 11.08 -13.22 -14.72
N THR A 122 10.78 -13.08 -13.43
CA THR A 122 10.93 -11.80 -12.72
C THR A 122 11.44 -12.03 -11.30
N PRO A 123 12.41 -11.23 -10.79
CA PRO A 123 12.84 -11.34 -9.41
C PRO A 123 11.68 -10.88 -8.52
N ASP A 124 11.05 -11.86 -7.88
CA ASP A 124 10.05 -11.82 -6.81
C ASP A 124 9.34 -10.48 -6.52
N PRO A 125 8.03 -10.36 -6.83
CA PRO A 125 7.14 -9.47 -6.11
C PRO A 125 6.50 -10.20 -4.92
N PHE A 126 6.67 -9.60 -3.75
CA PHE A 126 6.21 -10.04 -2.44
C PHE A 126 4.71 -10.37 -2.39
N LEU A 127 4.38 -11.59 -2.01
CA LEU A 127 3.05 -11.93 -1.51
C LEU A 127 2.91 -11.42 -0.06
N TYR A 128 2.33 -10.23 0.16
CA TYR A 128 1.93 -9.84 1.51
C TYR A 128 0.65 -10.57 1.91
N ARG A 129 0.77 -11.59 2.76
CA ARG A 129 -0.38 -12.16 3.48
C ARG A 129 -0.56 -11.38 4.77
N HIS A 130 -1.69 -10.72 4.95
CA HIS A 130 -2.06 -10.15 6.24
C HIS A 130 -1.96 -11.28 7.29
N PRO A 131 -1.10 -11.18 8.32
CA PRO A 131 -1.09 -12.18 9.38
C PRO A 131 -2.49 -12.18 9.99
N ALA A 132 -3.13 -13.36 10.08
CA ALA A 132 -4.41 -13.50 10.77
C ALA A 132 -4.30 -12.75 12.11
N THR A 133 -5.18 -11.77 12.30
CA THR A 133 -5.24 -10.84 13.42
C THR A 133 -4.54 -11.38 14.66
N VAL A 134 -3.28 -10.97 14.88
CA VAL A 134 -2.70 -11.09 16.21
C VAL A 134 -3.49 -10.12 17.06
N SER A 135 -4.49 -10.68 17.78
CA SER A 135 -5.20 -9.98 18.83
C SER A 135 -4.16 -9.24 19.66
N PRO A 136 -4.28 -7.90 19.87
CA PRO A 136 -3.30 -7.17 20.64
C PRO A 136 -3.22 -7.81 22.01
N LYS A 137 -2.12 -8.51 22.28
CA LYS A 137 -1.82 -8.98 23.62
C LYS A 137 -1.68 -7.72 24.44
N ALA A 138 -2.64 -7.48 25.34
CA ALA A 138 -2.58 -6.37 26.28
C ALA A 138 -1.17 -6.28 26.87
N PRO A 139 -0.63 -5.07 27.13
CA PRO A 139 0.69 -4.92 27.73
C PRO A 139 0.76 -5.79 28.98
N GLN A 140 1.58 -6.83 28.97
CA GLN A 140 1.88 -7.57 30.19
C GLN A 140 2.78 -6.67 31.03
N GLY A 141 2.14 -5.84 31.85
CA GLY A 141 2.86 -4.89 32.69
C GLY A 141 1.92 -3.88 33.29
N LEU A 142 1.07 -4.34 34.20
CA LEU A 142 0.64 -3.65 35.43
C LEU A 142 -0.04 -4.71 36.31
N ALA A 143 0.74 -5.72 36.71
CA ALA A 143 0.41 -6.45 37.94
C ALA A 143 0.60 -5.43 39.07
N GLY A 144 -0.50 -5.13 39.77
CA GLY A 144 -0.50 -4.22 40.90
C GLY A 144 0.48 -4.66 41.99
N ASN A 145 1.16 -3.66 42.55
CA ASN A 145 1.60 -3.72 43.95
C ASN A 145 0.41 -3.35 44.84
#